data_AF-A0A7G8F7B6-F1
#
_entry.id   AF-A0A7G8F7B6-F1
#
_cell.length_a   1.000
_cell.length_b   1.000
_cell.length_c   1.000
_cell.angle_alpha   90.00
_cell.angle_beta   90.00
_cell.angle_gamma   90.00
#
_symmetry.space_group_name_H-M   'P 1'
#
loop_
_entity.id
_entity.type
_entity.pdbx_description
1 polymer ?
#
loop_
_entity_poly.entity_id
_entity_poly.type
_entity_poly.pdbx_seq_one_letter_code
_entity_poly.pdbx_strand_id
1 'polypeptide(L)' 'MDLSLISEGQAFRLQPESVHGMLWLQTHFEMSHWELLAEGLATVSHSNADELIEDASNAGLNLSPLPALSSQRNS' A
#
# COMPACT_ATOMS: atom_id res chain seq x y z
N MET A 1 -10.03 -6.04 4.56
CA MET A 1 -9.33 -6.45 3.33
C MET A 1 -7.95 -6.96 3.75
N ASP A 2 -7.01 -7.23 2.86
CA ASP A 2 -5.65 -7.63 3.25
C ASP A 2 -4.71 -6.42 3.33
N LEU A 3 -4.77 -5.54 2.33
CA LEU A 3 -3.93 -4.35 2.26
C LEU A 3 -4.72 -3.12 1.77
N SER A 4 -4.46 -1.98 2.40
CA SER A 4 -5.07 -0.70 2.08
C SER A 4 -4.00 0.35 1.81
N LEU A 5 -4.27 1.21 0.82
CA LEU A 5 -3.44 2.39 0.54
C LEU A 5 -4.27 3.65 0.78
N ILE A 6 -3.78 4.50 1.68
CA ILE A 6 -4.44 5.74 2.07
C ILE A 6 -3.64 6.89 1.47
N SER A 7 -4.29 7.72 0.64
CA SER A 7 -3.62 8.87 0.04
C SER A 7 -3.28 9.91 1.12
N GLU A 8 -2.00 10.29 1.20
CA GLU A 8 -1.48 11.31 2.10
C GLU A 8 -0.59 12.29 1.31
N GLY A 9 -1.21 13.34 0.77
CA GLY A 9 -0.51 14.41 0.05
C GLY A 9 0.09 13.95 -1.28
N GLN A 10 1.39 13.64 -1.28
CA GLN A 10 2.14 13.18 -2.46
C GLN A 10 2.67 11.75 -2.28
N ALA A 11 2.11 11.00 -1.33
CA ALA A 11 2.47 9.64 -1.01
C ALA A 11 1.22 8.83 -0.67
N PHE A 12 1.39 7.51 -0.55
CA PHE A 12 0.40 6.62 0.01
C PHE A 12 0.92 5.97 1.27
N ARG A 13 0.09 5.96 2.31
CA ARG A 13 0.33 5.21 3.52
C ARG A 13 -0.15 3.78 3.34
N LEU A 14 0.72 2.82 3.63
CA LEU A 14 0.41 1.40 3.59
C LEU A 14 -0.23 1.00 4.91
N GLN A 15 -1.37 0.32 4.84
CA GLN A 15 -2.07 -0.17 6.01
C GLN A 15 -2.42 -1.66 5.83
N PRO A 16 -1.71 -2.57 6.52
CA PRO A 16 -2.11 -3.96 6.57
C PRO A 16 -3.41 -4.10 7.35
N GLU A 17 -4.37 -4.81 6.78
CA GLU A 17 -5.67 -5.09 7.42
C GLU A 17 -5.83 -6.57 7.80
N SER A 18 -4.86 -7.41 7.42
CA SER A 18 -4.84 -8.83 7.75
C SER A 18 -3.41 -9.33 7.97
N VAL A 19 -3.30 -10.53 8.55
CA VAL A 19 -2.01 -11.24 8.68
C VAL A 19 -1.40 -11.52 7.30
N HIS A 20 -2.21 -11.84 6.29
CA HIS A 20 -1.71 -12.06 4.92
C HIS A 20 -1.13 -10.78 4.32
N GLY A 21 -1.80 -9.65 4.51
CA GLY A 21 -1.29 -8.34 4.10
C GLY A 21 0.03 -7.99 4.78
N MET A 22 0.12 -8.18 6.10
CA MET A 22 1.35 -7.92 6.84
C MET A 22 2.50 -8.84 6.40
N LEU A 23 2.25 -10.14 6.25
CA LEU A 23 3.29 -11.09 5.80
C LEU A 23 3.80 -10.75 4.40
N TRP A 24 2.91 -10.39 3.49
CA TRP A 24 3.30 -9.99 2.14
C TRP A 24 4.13 -8.69 2.13
N LEU A 25 3.78 -7.70 2.98
CA LEU A 25 4.62 -6.51 3.14
C LEU A 25 6.01 -6.86 3.66
N GLN A 26 6.13 -7.78 4.62
CA GLN A 26 7.41 -8.18 5.18
C GLN A 26 8.35 -8.87 4.17
N THR A 27 7.84 -9.41 3.05
CA THR A 27 8.70 -9.96 1.99
C THR A 27 9.29 -8.88 1.07
N HIS A 28 8.74 -7.67 1.10
CA HIS A 28 9.13 -6.55 0.23
C HIS A 28 9.91 -5.45 0.95
N PHE A 29 9.85 -5.42 2.29
CA PHE A 29 10.50 -4.40 3.10
C PHE A 29 11.46 -5.01 4.12
N GLU A 30 12.61 -4.35 4.29
CA GLU A 30 13.59 -4.67 5.33
C GLU A 30 12.97 -4.65 6.73
N MET A 31 13.47 -5.51 7.62
CA MET A 31 12.97 -5.67 8.99
C MET A 31 12.91 -4.36 9.79
N SER A 32 13.79 -3.41 9.49
CA SER A 32 13.79 -2.07 10.11
C SER A 32 12.50 -1.28 9.90
N HIS A 33 11.69 -1.64 8.90
CA HIS A 33 10.42 -0.96 8.59
C HIS A 33 9.19 -1.70 9.12
N TRP A 34 9.35 -2.89 9.69
CA TRP A 34 8.21 -3.73 10.05
C TRP A 34 7.32 -3.11 11.13
N GLU A 35 7.91 -2.41 12.09
CA GLU A 35 7.12 -1.70 13.12
C GLU A 35 6.27 -0.60 12.49
N LEU A 36 6.86 0.20 11.59
CA LEU A 36 6.13 1.25 10.86
C LEU A 36 5.02 0.68 9.97
N LEU A 37 5.23 -0.50 9.37
CA LEU A 37 4.21 -1.20 8.58
C LEU A 37 3.08 -1.68 9.49
N ALA A 38 3.40 -2.28 10.64
CA ALA A 38 2.42 -2.77 11.60
C ALA A 38 1.57 -1.65 12.22
N GLU A 39 2.18 -0.49 12.47
CA GLU A 39 1.50 0.72 12.94
C GLU A 39 0.76 1.47 11.82
N GLY A 40 0.91 1.05 10.56
CA GLY A 40 0.32 1.71 9.40
C GLY A 40 0.86 3.13 9.20
N LEU A 41 2.13 3.37 9.52
CA LEU A 41 2.83 4.66 9.37
C LEU A 41 3.81 4.67 8.19
N ALA A 42 4.07 3.52 7.58
CA ALA A 42 4.92 3.43 6.40
C ALA A 42 4.26 4.11 5.19
N THR A 43 5.01 4.99 4.51
CA THR A 43 4.56 5.67 3.29
C THR A 43 5.44 5.31 2.10
N VAL A 44 4.83 5.25 0.93
CA VAL A 44 5.49 5.00 -0.36
C VAL A 44 5.11 6.06 -1.37
N SER A 45 6.00 6.30 -2.33
CA SER A 45 5.74 7.21 -3.45
C SER A 45 4.59 6.70 -4.34
N HIS A 46 3.99 7.57 -5.14
CA HIS A 46 2.97 7.15 -6.12
C HIS A 46 3.47 6.07 -7.08
N SER A 47 4.68 6.21 -7.62
CA SER A 47 5.23 5.23 -8.57
C SER A 47 5.45 3.87 -7.92
N ASN A 48 5.91 3.83 -6.67
CA ASN A 48 6.04 2.57 -5.96
C ASN A 48 4.70 1.98 -5.55
N ALA A 49 3.70 2.82 -5.24
CA ALA A 49 2.36 2.34 -4.91
C ALA A 49 1.75 1.55 -6.07
N ASP A 50 1.85 2.05 -7.30
CA ASP A 50 1.29 1.38 -8.48
C ASP A 50 1.91 -0.01 -8.70
N GLU A 51 3.24 -0.12 -8.63
CA GLU A 51 3.97 -1.41 -8.74
C GLU A 51 3.59 -2.39 -7.62
N LEU A 52 3.46 -1.88 -6.40
CA LEU A 52 3.19 -2.65 -5.19
C LEU A 52 1.74 -3.16 -5.16
N ILE A 53 0.79 -2.37 -5.69
CA ILE A 53 -0.61 -2.77 -5.89
C ILE A 53 -0.71 -3.88 -6.94
N GLU A 54 0.00 -3.74 -8.07
CA GLU A 54 0.00 -4.76 -9.12
C GLU A 54 0.54 -6.10 -8.59
N ASP A 55 1.68 -6.08 -7.89
CA ASP A 55 2.27 -7.28 -7.30
C ASP A 55 1.36 -7.91 -6.24
N ALA A 56 0.80 -7.11 -5.31
CA ALA A 56 -0.11 -7.61 -4.28
C ALA A 56 -1.38 -8.24 -4.87
N SER A 57 -1.93 -7.62 -5.92
CA SER A 57 -3.08 -8.16 -6.66
C SER A 57 -2.72 -9.49 -7.34
N ASN A 58 -1.55 -9.58 -7.97
CA ASN A 58 -1.07 -10.82 -8.61
C ASN A 58 -0.77 -11.93 -7.58
N ALA A 59 -0.37 -11.56 -6.37
CA ALA A 59 -0.21 -12.48 -5.25
C ALA A 59 -1.55 -12.92 -4.62
N GLY A 60 -2.68 -12.38 -5.09
CA GLY A 60 -4.02 -12.75 -4.65
C GLY A 60 -4.50 -12.06 -3.37
N LEU A 61 -3.85 -10.98 -2.95
CA LEU A 61 -4.31 -10.17 -1.82
C LEU A 61 -5.60 -9.43 -2.17
N ASN A 62 -6.52 -9.37 -1.22
CA ASN A 62 -7.70 -8.54 -1.33
C ASN A 62 -7.35 -7.08 -1.00
N LEU A 63 -7.31 -6.22 -2.01
CA LEU A 63 -6.93 -4.81 -1.83
C LEU A 63 -8.15 -3.92 -1.59
N SER A 64 -7.97 -2.88 -0.77
CA SER A 64 -8.95 -1.80 -0.71
C SER A 64 -9.20 -1.17 -2.07
N PRO A 65 -10.47 -0.87 -2.42
CA PRO A 65 -10.73 0.00 -3.54
C PRO A 65 -10.02 1.31 -3.27
N LEU A 66 -8.99 1.59 -4.07
CA LEU A 66 -8.33 2.88 -4.04
C LEU A 66 -9.41 3.94 -4.28
N PRO A 67 -9.39 5.07 -3.55
CA PRO A 67 -10.14 6.23 -3.99
C PRO A 67 -9.65 6.47 -5.43
N ALA A 68 -10.55 6.31 -6.40
CA ALA A 68 -10.21 6.51 -7.80
C ALA A 68 -9.49 7.84 -7.87
N LEU A 69 -8.23 7.82 -8.30
CA LEU A 69 -7.45 9.04 -8.50
C LEU A 69 -8.25 9.86 -9.51
N SER A 70 -9.06 10.80 -9.00
CA SER A 70 -9.81 11.70 -9.84
C SER A 70 -8.76 12.45 -10.60
N SER A 71 -8.62 12.09 -11.88
CA SER A 71 -7.71 12.74 -12.80
C SER A 71 -8.07 14.22 -12.81
N GLN A 72 -7.41 15.03 -11.96
CA GLN A 72 -7.36 16.47 -12.16
C GLN A 72 -6.43 16.68 -13.35
N ARG A 73 -6.97 16.37 -14.54
CA ARG A 73 -6.48 16.87 -15.80
C ARG A 73 -6.83 18.34 -15.82
N ASN A 74 -5.94 19.17 -15.26
CA ASN A 74 -5.97 20.61 -15.46
C ASN A 74 -6.04 20.86 -16.97
N SER A 75 -7.14 21.46 -17.41
CA SER A 75 -7.28 22.09 -18.73
C SER A 75 -7.33 23.59 -18.50
#